data_AF-A0AAX4H674-F1
#
_entry.id   AF-A0AAX4H674-F1
#
_cell.length_a   1.000
_cell.length_b   1.000
_cell.length_c   1.000
_cell.angle_alpha   90.00
_cell.angle_beta   90.00
_cell.angle_gamma   90.00
#
_symmetry.space_group_name_H-M   'P 1'
#
loop_
_entity.id
_entity.type
_entity.pdbx_description
1 polymer ?
#
loop_
_entity_poly.entity_id
_entity_poly.type
_entity_poly.pdbx_seq_one_letter_code
_entity_poly.pdbx_strand_id
1 'polypeptide(L)'
;MGRYSVKRYKTKRRARDLDLVYNDLSSKESILKLKNQPLDETKPGLGQYYCIECAKYFETQPTLDLHRRGKVHKRRAKELKQRPYSPLESQAAAGYNVQRFMESVEKYKQLEQNKKDNQAEYDALVLQRNDTLDAIITGIPSGTLEQDADGKTQAEGQADANVDAEAMTDA
;
A
#
# COMPACT_ATOMS: atom_id res chain seq x y z
N MET A 1 -31.59 -8.34 -15.17
CA MET A 1 -30.15 -8.11 -14.88
C MET A 1 -29.29 -8.80 -15.93
N GLY A 2 -28.30 -8.12 -16.49
CA GLY A 2 -27.42 -8.68 -17.53
C GLY A 2 -26.38 -9.67 -16.98
N ARG A 3 -25.86 -10.54 -17.86
CA ARG A 3 -24.85 -11.59 -17.53
C ARG A 3 -23.64 -11.04 -16.76
N TYR A 4 -23.18 -9.83 -17.08
CA TYR A 4 -22.03 -9.21 -16.44
C TYR A 4 -22.23 -8.99 -14.94
N SER A 5 -23.35 -8.39 -14.55
CA SER A 5 -23.68 -8.10 -13.15
C SER A 5 -23.75 -9.38 -12.31
N VAL A 6 -24.46 -10.39 -12.82
CA VAL A 6 -24.64 -11.69 -12.17
C VAL A 6 -23.33 -12.48 -12.08
N LYS A 7 -22.41 -12.32 -13.03
CA LYS A 7 -21.11 -13.01 -13.01
C LYS A 7 -20.09 -12.31 -12.10
N ARG A 8 -20.13 -10.98 -12.01
CA ARG A 8 -19.15 -10.16 -11.28
C ARG A 8 -19.48 -10.01 -9.80
N TYR A 9 -20.74 -9.71 -9.46
CA TYR A 9 -21.14 -9.31 -8.10
C TYR A 9 -21.74 -10.44 -7.25
N LYS A 10 -21.43 -11.70 -7.57
CA LYS A 10 -21.83 -12.85 -6.73
C LYS A 10 -21.05 -12.88 -5.43
N THR A 11 -21.67 -13.42 -4.39
CA THR A 11 -21.10 -13.58 -3.03
C THR A 11 -19.73 -14.27 -3.04
N LYS A 12 -19.55 -15.31 -3.88
CA LYS A 12 -18.26 -16.01 -4.04
C LYS A 12 -17.09 -15.17 -4.59
N ARG A 13 -17.34 -13.95 -5.07
CA ARG A 13 -16.34 -13.01 -5.61
C ARG A 13 -16.43 -11.65 -4.92
N ARG A 14 -16.98 -11.62 -3.71
CA ARG A 14 -17.15 -10.39 -2.95
C ARG A 14 -15.77 -9.83 -2.56
N ALA A 15 -15.54 -8.57 -2.89
CA ALA A 15 -14.37 -7.83 -2.44
C ALA A 15 -14.58 -7.33 -1.00
N ARG A 16 -13.49 -6.93 -0.35
CA ARG A 16 -13.57 -6.29 0.98
C ARG A 16 -14.35 -4.98 0.89
N ASP A 17 -15.24 -4.80 1.85
CA ASP A 17 -16.11 -3.62 1.95
C ASP A 17 -15.32 -2.38 2.37
N LEU A 18 -15.80 -1.20 1.96
CA LEU A 18 -15.09 0.08 2.11
C LEU A 18 -14.94 0.52 3.57
N ASP A 19 -15.93 0.22 4.39
CA ASP A 19 -15.94 0.49 5.84
C ASP A 19 -14.86 -0.31 6.58
N LEU A 20 -14.68 -1.58 6.22
CA LEU A 20 -13.60 -2.42 6.76
C LEU A 20 -12.23 -1.87 6.38
N VAL A 21 -12.04 -1.49 5.11
CA VAL A 21 -10.78 -0.88 4.65
C VAL A 21 -10.52 0.47 5.33
N TYR A 22 -11.56 1.27 5.57
CA TYR A 22 -11.42 2.53 6.29
C TYR A 22 -10.92 2.31 7.73
N ASN A 23 -11.43 1.27 8.40
CA ASN A 23 -10.98 0.89 9.74
C ASN A 23 -9.53 0.36 9.72
N ASP A 24 -9.17 -0.43 8.71
CA ASP A 24 -7.78 -0.91 8.51
C ASP A 24 -6.78 0.24 8.33
N LEU A 25 -7.21 1.38 7.77
CA LEU A 25 -6.42 2.61 7.60
C LEU A 25 -6.52 3.57 8.81
N SER A 26 -7.36 3.25 9.80
CA SER A 26 -7.60 4.15 10.94
C SER A 26 -6.56 4.05 12.03
N SER A 27 -5.92 2.89 12.22
CA SER A 27 -4.88 2.69 13.23
C SER A 27 -3.53 2.35 12.60
N LYS A 28 -2.46 2.83 13.24
CA LYS A 28 -1.08 2.56 12.79
C LYS A 28 -0.74 1.08 12.92
N GLU A 29 -1.24 0.45 13.99
CA GLU A 29 -1.03 -0.97 14.27
C GLU A 29 -1.62 -1.88 13.18
N SER A 30 -2.82 -1.57 12.68
CA SER A 30 -3.43 -2.35 11.59
C SER A 30 -2.65 -2.19 10.30
N ILE A 31 -2.18 -0.99 9.98
CA ILE A 31 -1.35 -0.73 8.80
C ILE A 31 -0.05 -1.54 8.89
N LEU A 32 0.64 -1.49 10.02
CA LEU A 32 1.87 -2.25 10.25
C LEU A 32 1.64 -3.76 10.15
N LYS A 33 0.57 -4.27 10.76
CA LYS A 33 0.20 -5.69 10.68
C LYS A 33 -0.11 -6.13 9.24
N LEU A 34 -0.79 -5.29 8.46
CA LEU A 34 -1.14 -5.60 7.08
C LEU A 34 0.03 -5.47 6.11
N LYS A 35 1.03 -4.64 6.43
CA LYS A 35 2.26 -4.54 5.65
C LYS A 35 3.27 -5.62 5.97
N ASN A 36 3.44 -5.92 7.25
CA ASN A 36 4.38 -6.92 7.74
C ASN A 36 3.64 -8.24 7.99
N GLN A 37 2.94 -8.73 6.97
CA GLN A 37 2.29 -10.03 7.04
C GLN A 37 3.34 -11.15 7.09
N PRO A 38 3.07 -12.28 7.77
CA PRO A 38 3.91 -13.46 7.63
C PRO A 38 3.88 -13.97 6.18
N LEU A 39 4.95 -14.65 5.76
CA LEU A 39 5.03 -15.27 4.45
C LEU A 39 3.94 -16.36 4.33
N ASP A 40 3.13 -16.24 3.28
CA ASP A 40 1.99 -17.13 3.02
C ASP A 40 2.01 -17.60 1.56
N GLU A 41 2.26 -18.89 1.35
CA GLU A 41 2.38 -19.53 0.04
C GLU A 41 1.09 -19.48 -0.78
N THR A 42 -0.06 -19.32 -0.14
CA THR A 42 -1.36 -19.30 -0.84
C THR A 42 -1.66 -17.96 -1.50
N LYS A 43 -0.93 -16.91 -1.12
CA LYS A 43 -1.15 -15.54 -1.59
C LYS A 43 -0.13 -15.14 -2.65
N PRO A 44 -0.51 -14.31 -3.63
CA PRO A 44 0.45 -13.70 -4.56
C PRO A 44 1.54 -12.94 -3.80
N GLY A 45 2.79 -13.05 -4.28
CA GLY A 45 3.94 -12.36 -3.69
C GLY A 45 4.19 -12.73 -2.22
N LEU A 46 3.86 -13.97 -1.84
CA LEU A 46 3.96 -14.49 -0.47
C LEU A 46 3.24 -13.64 0.59
N GLY A 47 2.24 -12.85 0.17
CA GLY A 47 1.47 -11.96 1.04
C GLY A 47 2.12 -10.61 1.35
N GLN A 48 3.26 -10.30 0.74
CA GLN A 48 4.12 -9.19 1.14
C GLN A 48 3.80 -7.89 0.39
N TYR A 49 3.52 -8.00 -0.92
CA TYR A 49 3.16 -6.85 -1.75
C TYR A 49 1.65 -6.59 -1.68
N TYR A 50 1.20 -5.96 -0.59
CA TYR A 50 -0.22 -5.71 -0.34
C TYR A 50 -0.60 -4.22 -0.43
N CYS A 51 -1.65 -3.91 -1.20
CA CYS A 51 -2.27 -2.58 -1.20
C CYS A 51 -3.48 -2.58 -0.26
N ILE A 52 -3.40 -1.81 0.82
CA ILE A 52 -4.44 -1.72 1.86
C ILE A 52 -5.74 -1.12 1.29
N GLU A 53 -5.65 0.00 0.57
CA GLU A 53 -6.82 0.71 0.03
C GLU A 53 -7.66 -0.14 -0.94
N CYS A 54 -7.00 -0.90 -1.80
CA CYS A 54 -7.64 -1.76 -2.79
C CYS A 54 -7.90 -3.17 -2.26
N ALA A 55 -7.40 -3.52 -1.08
CA ALA A 55 -7.41 -4.85 -0.49
C ALA A 55 -6.96 -5.95 -1.48
N LYS A 56 -5.82 -5.71 -2.15
CA LYS A 56 -5.31 -6.58 -3.21
C LYS A 56 -3.82 -6.89 -3.02
N TYR A 57 -3.48 -8.16 -3.25
CA TYR A 57 -2.10 -8.66 -3.30
C TYR A 57 -1.53 -8.58 -4.71
N PHE A 58 -0.23 -8.30 -4.79
CA PHE A 58 0.56 -8.21 -6.00
C PHE A 58 1.72 -9.20 -5.92
N GLU A 59 2.34 -9.47 -7.07
CA GLU A 59 3.42 -10.45 -7.18
C GLU A 59 4.78 -9.83 -6.84
N THR A 60 5.00 -8.57 -7.22
CA THR A 60 6.29 -7.87 -7.07
C THR A 60 6.11 -6.39 -6.69
N GLN A 61 7.14 -5.75 -6.13
CA GLN A 61 7.14 -4.33 -5.78
C GLN A 61 6.83 -3.38 -6.97
N PRO A 62 7.46 -3.49 -8.16
CA PRO A 62 7.17 -2.57 -9.27
C PRO A 62 5.71 -2.66 -9.76
N THR A 63 5.07 -3.83 -9.67
CA THR A 63 3.65 -3.97 -10.03
C THR A 63 2.73 -3.25 -9.04
N LEU A 64 3.08 -3.23 -7.76
CA LEU A 64 2.39 -2.48 -6.72
C LEU A 64 2.54 -0.96 -6.96
N ASP A 65 3.74 -0.51 -7.33
CA ASP A 65 4.00 0.91 -7.61
C ASP A 65 3.23 1.40 -8.86
N LEU A 66 3.21 0.59 -9.93
CA LEU A 66 2.37 0.86 -11.11
C LEU A 66 0.88 0.91 -10.74
N HIS A 67 0.42 -0.01 -9.88
CA HIS A 67 -0.96 0.00 -9.40
C HIS A 67 -1.31 1.29 -8.67
N ARG A 68 -0.44 1.78 -7.78
CA ARG A 68 -0.63 3.04 -7.03
C ARG A 68 -0.76 4.24 -7.95
N ARG A 69 0.02 4.29 -9.05
CA ARG A 69 -0.06 5.38 -10.04
C ARG A 69 -1.33 5.33 -10.90
N GLY A 70 -1.98 4.17 -10.99
CA GLY A 70 -3.14 3.90 -11.85
C GLY A 70 -4.45 4.56 -11.40
N LYS A 71 -5.38 4.73 -12.35
CA LYS A 71 -6.69 5.38 -12.13
C LYS A 71 -7.59 4.61 -11.15
N VAL A 72 -7.50 3.29 -11.13
CA VAL A 72 -8.32 2.43 -10.25
C VAL A 72 -8.01 2.71 -8.78
N HIS A 73 -6.71 2.78 -8.44
CA HIS A 73 -6.27 3.10 -7.10
C HIS A 73 -6.66 4.53 -6.72
N LYS A 74 -6.38 5.52 -7.59
CA LYS A 74 -6.76 6.92 -7.35
C LYS A 74 -8.27 7.10 -7.11
N ARG A 75 -9.11 6.33 -7.80
CA ARG A 75 -10.55 6.31 -7.55
C ARG A 75 -10.88 5.77 -6.16
N ARG A 76 -10.26 4.66 -5.77
CA ARG A 76 -10.44 4.03 -4.45
C ARG A 76 -9.98 4.94 -3.31
N ALA A 77 -8.81 5.55 -3.46
CA ALA A 77 -8.28 6.56 -2.53
C ALA A 77 -9.26 7.72 -2.35
N LYS A 78 -9.90 8.18 -3.43
CA LYS A 78 -10.92 9.24 -3.36
C LYS A 78 -12.18 8.79 -2.63
N GLU A 79 -12.64 7.56 -2.85
CA GLU A 79 -13.79 6.98 -2.13
C GLU A 79 -13.50 6.86 -0.62
N LEU A 80 -12.27 6.47 -0.24
CA LEU A 80 -11.85 6.31 1.17
C LEU A 80 -11.63 7.61 1.93
N LYS A 81 -11.49 8.75 1.24
CA LYS A 81 -11.41 10.08 1.88
C LYS A 81 -12.73 10.49 2.54
N GLN A 82 -13.83 9.90 2.12
CA GLN A 82 -15.14 10.19 2.69
C GLN A 82 -15.41 9.24 3.86
N ARG A 83 -16.15 9.73 4.87
CA ARG A 83 -16.65 8.88 5.95
C ARG A 83 -17.45 7.71 5.36
N PRO A 84 -17.17 6.46 5.76
CA PRO A 84 -17.90 5.32 5.23
C PRO A 84 -19.34 5.33 5.73
N TYR A 85 -20.26 4.93 4.84
CA TYR A 85 -21.66 4.79 5.17
C TYR A 85 -21.87 3.73 6.25
N SER A 86 -22.67 4.04 7.27
CA SER A 86 -23.00 3.14 8.37
C SER A 86 -24.51 2.89 8.42
N PRO A 87 -25.00 1.71 8.87
CA PRO A 87 -26.43 1.50 9.11
C PRO A 87 -27.07 2.51 10.07
N LEU A 88 -26.28 3.18 10.92
CA LEU A 88 -26.79 4.27 11.76
C LEU A 88 -27.26 5.48 10.94
N GLU A 89 -26.68 5.68 9.76
CA GLU A 89 -27.03 6.78 8.86
C GLU A 89 -28.39 6.54 8.18
N SER A 90 -28.70 5.32 7.73
CA SER A 90 -30.06 4.98 7.27
C SER A 90 -31.10 5.14 8.36
N GLN A 91 -30.77 4.69 9.58
CA GLN A 91 -31.67 4.81 10.72
C GLN A 91 -31.96 6.27 11.05
N ALA A 92 -30.92 7.11 11.14
CA ALA A 92 -31.06 8.52 11.43
C ALA A 92 -31.85 9.25 10.34
N ALA A 93 -31.65 8.91 9.06
CA ALA A 93 -32.43 9.44 7.95
C ALA A 93 -33.92 9.07 8.04
N ALA A 94 -34.24 7.91 8.63
CA ALA A 94 -35.60 7.48 8.93
C ALA A 94 -36.15 8.04 10.27
N GLY A 95 -35.38 8.87 10.99
CA GLY A 95 -35.77 9.46 12.27
C GLY A 95 -35.49 8.59 13.51
N TYR A 96 -34.75 7.48 13.35
CA TYR A 96 -34.39 6.56 14.43
C TYR A 96 -32.92 6.72 14.85
N ASN A 97 -32.60 6.63 16.15
CA ASN A 97 -31.21 6.69 16.66
C ASN A 97 -30.39 7.93 16.23
N VAL A 98 -31.04 9.08 16.04
CA VAL A 98 -30.39 10.32 15.55
C VAL A 98 -29.24 10.77 16.45
N GLN A 99 -29.40 10.72 17.77
CA GLN A 99 -28.37 11.11 18.74
C GLN A 99 -27.09 10.28 18.57
N ARG A 100 -27.24 8.95 18.53
CA ARG A 100 -26.12 8.01 18.32
C ARG A 100 -25.42 8.25 16.99
N PHE A 101 -26.16 8.62 15.94
CA PHE A 101 -25.56 9.00 14.67
C PHE A 101 -24.73 10.28 14.80
N MET A 102 -25.23 11.31 15.47
CA MET A 102 -24.49 12.56 15.71
C MET A 102 -23.19 12.33 16.48
N GLU A 103 -23.23 11.56 17.57
CA GLU A 103 -22.04 11.16 18.33
C GLU A 103 -21.01 10.44 17.45
N SER A 104 -21.49 9.52 16.60
CA SER A 104 -20.61 8.80 15.68
C SER A 104 -19.94 9.76 14.67
N VAL A 105 -20.67 10.76 14.16
CA VAL A 105 -20.13 11.78 13.24
C VAL A 105 -19.01 12.57 13.91
N GLU A 106 -19.23 12.99 15.15
CA GLU A 106 -18.25 13.74 15.94
C GLU A 106 -16.98 12.92 16.17
N LYS A 107 -17.11 11.64 16.53
CA LYS A 107 -15.98 10.72 16.64
C LYS A 107 -15.17 10.65 15.33
N TYR A 108 -15.82 10.53 14.17
CA TYR A 108 -15.12 10.50 12.88
C TYR A 108 -14.41 11.83 12.57
N LYS A 109 -15.01 12.98 12.91
CA LYS A 109 -14.35 14.29 12.76
C LYS A 109 -13.07 14.39 13.57
N GLN A 110 -13.09 13.92 14.82
CA GLN A 110 -11.91 13.87 15.68
C GLN A 110 -10.83 12.93 15.11
N LEU A 111 -11.22 11.75 14.62
CA LEU A 111 -10.28 10.84 13.97
C LEU A 111 -9.65 11.43 12.70
N GLU A 112 -10.42 12.15 11.89
CA GLU A 112 -9.90 12.84 10.70
C GLU A 112 -8.93 13.97 11.06
N GLN A 113 -9.20 14.72 12.13
CA GLN A 113 -8.26 15.71 12.66
C GLN A 113 -6.96 15.04 13.08
N ASN A 114 -7.02 13.99 13.91
CA ASN A 114 -5.85 13.23 14.34
C ASN A 114 -5.05 12.69 13.14
N LYS A 115 -5.72 12.20 12.08
CA LYS A 115 -5.06 11.73 10.86
C LYS A 115 -4.36 12.85 10.11
N LYS A 116 -4.97 14.04 10.04
CA LYS A 116 -4.35 15.23 9.40
C LYS A 116 -3.13 15.70 10.17
N ASP A 117 -3.22 15.75 11.50
CA ASP A 117 -2.11 16.18 12.35
C ASP A 117 -0.92 15.20 12.26
N ASN A 118 -1.21 13.90 12.13
CA ASN A 118 -0.21 12.84 11.99
C ASN A 118 0.03 12.42 10.53
N GLN A 119 -0.34 13.26 9.55
CA GLN A 119 -0.39 12.84 8.15
C GLN A 119 0.97 12.31 7.66
N ALA A 120 2.07 13.00 8.00
CA ALA A 120 3.41 12.60 7.58
C ALA A 120 3.79 11.18 8.05
N GLU A 121 3.40 10.82 9.28
CA GLU A 121 3.68 9.50 9.84
C GLU A 121 2.85 8.41 9.17
N TYR A 122 1.56 8.68 8.91
CA TYR A 122 0.70 7.76 8.18
C TYR A 122 1.18 7.56 6.74
N ASP A 123 1.56 8.63 6.07
CA ASP A 123 2.05 8.59 4.68
C ASP A 123 3.38 7.83 4.61
N ALA A 124 4.30 8.03 5.56
CA ALA A 124 5.53 7.25 5.66
C ALA A 124 5.26 5.75 5.84
N LEU A 125 4.32 5.41 6.75
CA LEU A 125 3.90 4.03 6.96
C LEU A 125 3.25 3.43 5.72
N VAL A 126 2.40 4.15 4.99
CA VAL A 126 1.71 3.65 3.79
C VAL A 126 2.67 3.52 2.60
N LEU A 127 3.64 4.42 2.46
CA LEU A 127 4.59 4.44 1.36
C LEU A 127 5.83 3.56 1.57
N GLN A 128 6.08 3.08 2.79
CA GLN A 128 7.17 2.13 3.08
C GLN A 128 7.22 1.00 2.04
N ARG A 129 8.39 0.84 1.41
CA ARG A 129 8.71 -0.21 0.45
C ARG A 129 9.29 -1.43 1.18
N ASN A 130 8.91 -2.62 0.71
CA ASN A 130 9.40 -3.90 1.25
C ASN A 130 10.49 -4.46 0.34
N ASP A 131 11.58 -3.71 0.16
CA ASP A 131 12.65 -4.04 -0.82
C ASP A 131 13.53 -5.23 -0.37
N THR A 132 13.36 -5.71 0.87
CA THR A 132 14.15 -6.80 1.45
C THR A 132 13.93 -8.13 0.74
N LEU A 133 12.72 -8.42 0.28
CA LEU A 133 12.42 -9.68 -0.41
C LEU A 133 12.98 -9.69 -1.83
N ASP A 134 12.85 -8.58 -2.56
CA ASP A 134 13.45 -8.46 -3.88
C ASP A 134 14.98 -8.58 -3.80
N ALA A 135 15.61 -7.97 -2.79
CA ALA A 135 17.04 -8.11 -2.55
C ALA A 135 17.46 -9.56 -2.20
N ILE A 136 16.67 -10.27 -1.38
CA ILE A 136 16.93 -11.68 -1.03
C ILE A 136 16.75 -12.61 -2.25
N ILE A 137 15.74 -12.35 -3.08
CA ILE A 137 15.43 -13.20 -4.25
C ILE A 137 16.41 -12.95 -5.40
N THR A 138 16.76 -11.69 -5.66
CA THR A 138 17.59 -11.30 -6.80
C THR A 138 19.09 -11.26 -6.49
N GLY A 139 19.48 -11.27 -5.20
CA GLY A 139 20.87 -11.15 -4.76
C GLY A 139 21.49 -9.78 -5.01
N ILE A 140 20.70 -8.81 -5.51
CA ILE A 140 21.14 -7.45 -5.83
C ILE A 140 20.49 -6.49 -4.82
N PRO A 141 21.28 -5.73 -4.04
CA PRO A 141 20.73 -4.73 -3.12
C PRO A 141 19.99 -3.66 -3.94
N SER A 142 18.75 -3.38 -3.54
CA SER A 142 17.77 -2.52 -4.22
C SER A 142 18.21 -1.07 -4.52
N GLY A 143 19.39 -0.65 -4.09
CA GLY A 143 19.99 0.65 -4.39
C GLY A 143 20.64 0.77 -5.77
N THR A 144 20.81 -0.32 -6.53
CA THR A 144 21.48 -0.30 -7.86
C THR A 144 20.52 -0.33 -9.04
N LEU A 145 19.20 -0.21 -8.81
CA LEU A 145 18.23 0.02 -9.88
C LEU A 145 17.90 1.51 -9.95
N GLU A 146 18.89 2.30 -10.33
CA GLU A 146 18.63 3.63 -10.87
C GLU A 146 17.79 3.45 -12.14
N GLN A 147 16.61 4.05 -12.14
CA GLN A 147 15.83 4.20 -13.35
C GLN A 147 16.48 5.33 -14.13
N ASP A 148 17.35 4.98 -15.07
CA ASP A 148 17.73 5.90 -16.14
C ASP A 148 16.44 6.37 -16.82
N ALA A 149 16.11 7.63 -16.57
CA ALA A 149 15.22 8.37 -17.45
C ALA A 149 15.96 8.48 -18.78
N ASP A 150 15.55 7.63 -19.72
CA ASP A 150 15.82 7.64 -21.17
C ASP A 150 16.48 6.34 -21.65
N GLY A 151 15.72 5.55 -22.42
CA GLY A 151 16.18 4.28 -22.96
C GLY A 151 17.37 4.47 -23.90
N LYS A 152 18.58 4.17 -23.40
CA LYS A 152 19.78 3.81 -24.17
C LYS A 152 20.74 3.06 -23.25
N THR A 153 20.82 1.75 -23.39
CA THR A 153 21.88 0.94 -22.77
C THR A 153 23.21 1.25 -23.45
N GLN A 154 24.13 1.87 -22.72
CA GLN A 154 25.57 1.79 -23.01
C GLN A 154 26.19 0.88 -21.95
N ALA A 155 26.79 -0.20 -22.42
CA ALA A 155 27.60 -1.08 -21.60
C ALA A 155 29.03 -0.50 -21.55
N GLU A 156 29.46 -0.08 -20.38
CA GLU A 156 30.87 0.09 -20.02
C GLU A 156 31.07 -0.83 -18.81
N GLY A 157 32.00 -1.77 -18.77
CA GLY A 157 33.35 -1.76 -19.30
C GLY A 157 34.25 -2.01 -18.10
N GLN A 158 34.63 -3.27 -17.89
CA GLN A 158 35.53 -3.71 -16.81
C GLN A 158 36.84 -2.91 -16.85
N ALA A 159 37.29 -2.45 -15.68
CA ALA A 159 38.69 -2.12 -15.44
C ALA A 159 39.05 -2.51 -14.01
N ASP A 160 39.56 -3.73 -13.88
CA ASP A 160 40.39 -4.17 -12.76
C ASP A 160 41.68 -3.32 -12.75
N ALA A 161 42.07 -2.79 -11.58
CA ALA A 161 43.46 -2.43 -11.30
C ALA A 161 43.76 -2.60 -9.80
N ASN A 162 44.60 -3.61 -9.54
CA ASN A 162 45.36 -3.95 -8.34
C ASN A 162 45.90 -2.71 -7.59
N VAL A 163 45.81 -2.64 -6.26
CA VAL A 163 46.79 -3.17 -5.27
C VAL A 163 48.23 -2.80 -5.63
N ASP A 164 48.72 -1.69 -5.07
CA ASP A 164 50.14 -1.48 -4.81
C ASP A 164 50.31 -0.78 -3.46
N ALA A 165 50.73 -1.59 -2.49
CA ALA A 165 51.25 -1.18 -1.20
C ALA A 165 52.68 -1.74 -1.12
N GLU A 166 53.69 -0.87 -1.20
CA GLU A 166 55.10 -1.10 -0.85
C GLU A 166 55.72 0.30 -0.63
N ALA A 167 55.96 0.74 0.61
CA ALA A 167 57.12 0.44 1.46
C ALA A 167 58.46 1.00 0.92
N MET A 168 58.99 1.98 1.67
CA MET A 168 60.40 2.36 1.89
C MET A 168 61.49 1.60 1.10
N THR A 169 62.35 2.34 0.37
CA THR A 169 63.84 2.34 0.53
C THR A 169 64.55 3.27 -0.47
N ASP A 170 65.59 3.97 0.03
CA ASP A 170 66.78 4.55 -0.62
C ASP A 170 66.68 5.80 -1.54
N ALA A 171 67.00 6.98 -0.97
CA ALA A 171 68.26 7.74 -1.15
C ALA A 171 68.10 9.21 -0.72
#